data_AF-A0A3D1G8K0-F1
#
_entry.id   AF-A0A3D1G8K0-F1
#
_cell.length_a   1.000
_cell.length_b   1.000
_cell.length_c   1.000
_cell.angle_alpha   90.00
_cell.angle_beta   90.00
_cell.angle_gamma   90.00
#
_symmetry.space_group_name_H-M   'P 1'
#
loop_
_entity.id
_entity.type
_entity.pdbx_description
1 polymer ?
#
loop_
_entity_poly.entity_id
_entity_poly.type
_entity_poly.pdbx_seq_one_letter_code
_entity_poly.pdbx_strand_id
1 'polypeptide(L)' 'MFKSKLHQMMVTEANLMYEGSITIDQDLLDEANILPYEKVQVLNIT' A
#
# COMPACT_ATOMS: atom_id res chain seq x y z
N MET A 1 17.74 -4.51 2.64
CA MET A 1 17.65 -4.15 1.21
C MET A 1 16.24 -3.67 0.93
N PHE A 2 16.08 -2.67 0.08
CA PHE A 2 14.78 -2.14 -0.34
C PHE A 2 14.26 -2.96 -1.52
N LYS A 3 13.05 -3.53 -1.43
CA LYS A 3 12.44 -4.36 -2.49
C LYS A 3 11.80 -3.47 -3.56
N SER A 4 10.81 -2.68 -3.18
CA SER A 4 10.02 -1.83 -4.08
C SER A 4 9.18 -0.83 -3.27
N LYS A 5 8.59 0.17 -3.94
CA LYS A 5 7.62 1.12 -3.36
C LYS A 5 6.61 1.58 -4.39
N LEU A 6 5.46 2.01 -3.88
CA LEU A 6 4.56 2.93 -4.56
C LEU A 6 4.92 4.36 -4.11
N HIS A 7 5.24 5.25 -5.04
CA HIS A 7 5.77 6.58 -4.72
C HIS A 7 4.73 7.68 -4.92
N GLN A 8 4.46 8.45 -3.85
CA GLN A 8 3.54 9.60 -3.86
C GLN A 8 2.12 9.24 -4.32
N MET A 9 1.61 8.10 -3.84
CA MET A 9 0.21 7.74 -4.06
C MET A 9 -0.71 8.60 -3.19
N MET A 10 -1.92 8.83 -3.70
CA MET A 10 -2.98 9.53 -2.97
C MET A 10 -3.84 8.52 -2.21
N VAL A 11 -4.17 8.84 -0.96
CA VAL A 11 -5.17 8.08 -0.19
C VAL A 11 -6.55 8.37 -0.77
N THR A 12 -7.22 7.33 -1.28
CA THR A 12 -8.55 7.44 -1.88
C THR A 12 -9.68 7.27 -0.87
N GLU A 13 -9.45 6.48 0.18
CA GLU A 13 -10.41 6.23 1.25
C GLU A 13 -9.69 6.01 2.60
N ALA A 14 -10.31 6.42 3.69
CA ALA A 14 -9.87 6.14 5.05
C ALA A 14 -11.07 5.80 5.95
N ASN A 15 -11.10 4.57 6.48
CA ASN A 15 -12.18 4.08 7.34
C ASN A 15 -11.60 3.57 8.67
N LEU A 16 -12.00 4.21 9.77
CA LEU A 16 -11.52 3.87 11.12
C LEU A 16 -11.95 2.46 11.57
N MET A 17 -13.07 1.96 11.05
CA MET A 17 -13.63 0.65 11.41
C MET A 17 -13.20 -0.46 10.44
N TYR A 18 -12.37 -0.14 9.45
CA TYR A 18 -11.78 -1.15 8.57
C TYR A 18 -10.57 -1.80 9.26
N GLU A 19 -10.65 -3.09 9.51
CA GLU A 19 -9.62 -3.82 10.24
C GLU A 19 -8.58 -4.45 9.32
N GLY A 20 -7.34 -4.51 9.80
CA GLY A 20 -6.38 -5.54 9.42
C GLY A 20 -5.46 -5.23 8.23
N SER A 21 -5.69 -4.19 7.42
CA SER A 21 -4.81 -3.90 6.28
C SER A 21 -5.06 -2.52 5.66
N ILE A 22 -4.35 -2.25 4.55
CA ILE A 22 -4.70 -1.23 3.57
C ILE A 22 -5.09 -1.92 2.26
N THR A 23 -6.08 -1.38 1.57
CA THR A 23 -6.45 -1.85 0.23
C THR A 23 -5.60 -1.11 -0.80
N ILE A 24 -5.03 -1.87 -1.74
CA ILE A 24 -4.27 -1.35 -2.88
C ILE A 24 -4.81 -2.03 -4.13
N ASP A 25 -4.88 -1.30 -5.24
CA ASP A 25 -5.25 -1.86 -6.55
C ASP A 25 -4.31 -3.01 -6.93
N GLN A 26 -4.85 -4.09 -7.47
CA GLN A 26 -4.09 -5.28 -7.84
C GLN A 26 -3.04 -4.96 -8.90
N ASP A 27 -3.35 -4.08 -9.85
CA ASP A 27 -2.41 -3.71 -10.91
C ASP A 27 -1.17 -2.99 -10.33
N LEU A 28 -1.37 -2.15 -9.29
CA LEU A 28 -0.28 -1.48 -8.58
C LEU A 28 0.58 -2.44 -7.77
N LEU A 29 -0.03 -3.47 -7.16
CA LEU A 29 0.69 -4.51 -6.44
C LEU A 29 1.58 -5.32 -7.40
N ASP A 30 1.04 -5.69 -8.55
CA ASP A 30 1.75 -6.46 -9.58
C ASP A 30 2.93 -5.65 -10.15
N GLU A 31 2.71 -4.38 -10.51
CA GLU A 31 3.77 -3.48 -10.99
C GLU A 31 4.87 -3.25 -9.96
N ALA A 32 4.50 -3.12 -8.67
CA ALA A 32 5.45 -2.95 -7.59
C ALA A 32 6.04 -4.27 -7.07
N ASN A 33 5.63 -5.42 -7.61
CA ASN A 33 6.02 -6.75 -7.11
C ASN A 33 5.79 -6.89 -5.59
N ILE A 34 4.62 -6.45 -5.12
CA ILE A 34 4.16 -6.57 -3.72
C ILE A 34 3.09 -7.66 -3.69
N LEU A 35 3.23 -8.62 -2.78
CA LEU A 35 2.26 -9.71 -2.64
C LEU A 35 1.10 -9.30 -1.72
N PRO A 36 -0.11 -9.85 -1.93
CA PRO A 36 -1.18 -9.73 -0.95
C PRO A 36 -0.71 -10.23 0.44
N TYR A 37 -1.08 -9.51 1.49
CA TYR A 37 -0.67 -9.76 2.88
C TYR A 37 0.84 -9.62 3.16
N GLU A 38 1.63 -9.09 2.21
CA GLU A 38 3.03 -8.75 2.46
C GLU A 38 3.13 -7.62 3.48
N LYS A 39 4.09 -7.72 4.41
CA LYS A 39 4.36 -6.65 5.37
C LYS A 39 4.92 -5.44 4.63
N VAL A 40 4.21 -4.32 4.71
CA VAL A 40 4.60 -3.04 4.09
C VAL A 40 4.89 -1.97 5.14
N GLN A 41 5.56 -0.90 4.70
CA GLN A 41 5.71 0.34 5.46
C GLN A 41 4.92 1.44 4.76
N VAL A 42 4.08 2.15 5.53
CA VAL A 42 3.32 3.30 5.04
C VAL A 42 4.00 4.55 5.57
N LEU A 43 4.50 5.38 4.65
CA LEU A 43 5.15 6.66 4.98
C LEU A 43 4.24 7.79 4.51
N ASN A 44 3.70 8.55 5.46
CA ASN A 44 2.93 9.75 5.15
C ASN A 44 3.90 10.94 5.00
N ILE A 45 3.83 11.62 3.86
CA ILE A 45 4.69 12.75 3.49
C ILE A 45 3.90 14.06 3.32
N THR A 46 2.64 14.09 3.78
CA THR A 46 1.73 15.24 3.72
C THR A 46 2.31 16.45 4.45
#